data_AF-R5BG79-F1
#
_entry.id   AF-R5BG79-F1
#
_cell.length_a   1.000
_cell.length_b   1.000
_cell.length_c   1.000
_cell.angle_alpha   90.00
_cell.angle_beta   90.00
_cell.angle_gamma   90.00
#
_symmetry.space_group_name_H-M   'P 1'
#
loop_
_entity.id
_entity.type
_entity.pdbx_description
1 polymer ?
#
loop_
_entity_poly.entity_id
_entity_poly.type
_entity_poly.pdbx_seq_one_letter_code
_entity_poly.pdbx_strand_id
1 'polypeptide(L)'
;MANRSFYVDEIYRNENDDFYTGLALEHNEWLKDRYKFEKVADPYTTCKGKTVRCEYSQIFYPDSQMLLCNDIASVDGNLYDNLESGELYRYYDADGNEVDADDDWENEEPIEIYQYYLIDRATAERLKEHTDEIIFYCEMLDLCVLGVTHWGIGWDYVETDFVY
;
A
#
# COMPACT_ATOMS: atom_id res chain seq x y z
N MET A 1 12.48 24.29 -4.02
CA MET A 1 12.59 23.06 -3.22
C MET A 1 12.37 21.91 -4.18
N ALA A 2 13.28 20.95 -4.26
CA ALA A 2 13.22 19.91 -5.28
C ALA A 2 11.95 19.07 -5.07
N ASN A 3 11.09 19.02 -6.09
CA ASN A 3 9.98 18.07 -6.21
C ASN A 3 10.57 16.66 -6.07
N ARG A 4 10.41 16.03 -4.92
CA ARG A 4 10.79 14.62 -4.68
C ARG A 4 9.52 13.87 -4.38
N SER A 5 9.07 13.03 -5.30
CA SER A 5 7.83 12.23 -5.19
C SER A 5 7.99 10.97 -4.34
N PHE A 6 9.22 10.54 -4.02
CA PHE A 6 9.47 9.34 -3.25
C PHE A 6 10.66 9.54 -2.30
N TYR A 7 10.42 9.49 -0.98
CA TYR A 7 11.43 9.61 0.08
C TYR A 7 12.14 8.26 0.29
N VAL A 8 12.81 7.76 -0.74
CA VAL A 8 13.69 6.60 -0.59
C VAL A 8 15.11 7.03 -0.86
N ASP A 9 15.97 6.81 0.14
CA ASP A 9 17.37 7.20 0.06
C ASP A 9 18.12 6.35 -0.97
N GLU A 10 17.75 5.07 -1.13
CA GLU A 10 18.40 4.12 -2.03
C GLU A 10 17.41 3.02 -2.47
N ILE A 11 17.43 2.64 -3.75
CA ILE A 11 16.71 1.47 -4.27
C ILE A 11 17.73 0.42 -4.69
N TYR A 12 17.40 -0.84 -4.41
CA TYR A 12 18.18 -2.02 -4.71
C TYR A 12 17.38 -2.97 -5.58
N ARG A 13 18.08 -3.74 -6.39
CA ARG A 13 17.49 -4.77 -7.25
C ARG A 13 18.12 -6.12 -6.96
N ASN A 14 17.31 -7.17 -6.86
CA ASN A 14 17.82 -8.54 -6.70
C ASN A 14 18.10 -9.22 -8.06
N GLU A 15 18.58 -10.46 -8.02
CA GLU A 15 18.84 -11.28 -9.22
C GLU A 15 17.57 -11.69 -10.01
N ASN A 16 16.37 -11.49 -9.45
CA ASN A 16 15.09 -11.78 -10.09
C ASN A 16 14.45 -10.53 -10.74
N ASP A 17 15.17 -9.40 -10.78
CA ASP A 17 14.67 -8.09 -11.20
C ASP A 17 13.55 -7.49 -10.30
N ASP A 18 13.43 -7.94 -9.05
CA ASP A 18 12.58 -7.31 -8.03
C ASP A 18 13.29 -6.11 -7.38
N PHE A 19 12.53 -5.06 -7.04
CA PHE A 19 13.06 -3.81 -6.48
C PHE A 19 12.69 -3.63 -5.00
N TYR A 20 13.62 -3.11 -4.21
CA TYR A 20 13.46 -2.91 -2.77
C TYR A 20 14.03 -1.57 -2.33
N THR A 21 13.42 -0.93 -1.35
CA THR A 21 14.02 0.21 -0.67
C THR A 21 15.16 -0.25 0.25
N GLY A 22 16.13 0.63 0.48
CA GLY A 22 17.21 0.35 1.43
C GLY A 22 16.70 0.04 2.84
N LEU A 23 15.62 0.70 3.28
CA LEU A 23 15.01 0.49 4.60
C LEU A 23 14.39 -0.92 4.73
N ALA A 24 13.63 -1.35 3.72
CA ALA A 24 13.06 -2.70 3.69
C ALA A 24 14.16 -3.78 3.76
N LEU A 25 15.29 -3.56 3.09
CA LEU A 25 16.45 -4.46 3.24
C LEU A 25 17.10 -4.36 4.61
N GLU A 26 17.27 -3.15 5.17
CA GLU A 26 17.88 -2.95 6.48
C GLU A 26 17.18 -3.78 7.56
N HIS A 27 15.87 -3.75 7.57
CA HIS A 27 15.06 -4.42 8.59
C HIS A 27 14.74 -5.90 8.29
N ASN A 28 15.07 -6.39 7.09
CA ASN A 28 14.82 -7.78 6.70
C ASN A 28 16.13 -8.55 6.38
N GLU A 29 16.74 -9.12 7.42
CA GLU A 29 17.95 -9.94 7.30
C GLU A 29 17.71 -11.21 6.45
N TRP A 30 16.49 -11.75 6.44
CA TRP A 30 16.17 -12.95 5.66
C TRP A 30 16.29 -12.70 4.15
N LEU A 31 15.94 -11.50 3.67
CA LEU A 31 16.12 -11.12 2.26
C LEU A 31 17.60 -11.11 1.89
N LYS A 32 18.46 -10.54 2.75
CA LYS A 32 19.91 -10.42 2.52
C LYS A 32 20.62 -11.77 2.48
N ASP A 33 20.15 -12.75 3.25
CA ASP A 33 20.71 -14.11 3.27
C ASP A 33 20.36 -14.91 2.01
N ARG A 34 19.22 -14.59 1.36
CA ARG A 34 18.68 -15.36 0.24
C ARG A 34 19.05 -14.81 -1.13
N TYR A 35 19.14 -13.48 -1.24
CA TYR A 35 19.29 -12.78 -2.51
C TYR A 35 20.53 -11.89 -2.53
N LYS A 36 20.99 -11.58 -3.74
CA LYS A 36 22.07 -10.61 -3.98
C LYS A 36 21.48 -9.31 -4.47
N PHE A 37 21.83 -8.23 -3.80
CA PHE A 37 21.31 -6.91 -4.13
C PHE A 37 22.36 -6.03 -4.78
N GLU A 38 21.97 -5.35 -5.84
CA GLU A 38 22.75 -4.30 -6.49
C GLU A 38 22.02 -2.97 -6.37
N LYS A 39 22.75 -1.92 -5.99
CA LYS A 39 22.19 -0.57 -5.90
C LYS A 39 21.82 -0.05 -7.28
N VAL A 40 20.60 0.44 -7.43
CA VAL A 40 20.12 1.05 -8.68
C VAL A 40 20.69 2.46 -8.80
N ALA A 41 21.42 2.72 -9.89
CA ALA A 41 22.12 4.00 -10.10
C ALA A 41 21.18 5.16 -10.47
N ASP A 42 20.15 4.88 -11.27
CA ASP A 42 19.10 5.85 -11.65
C ASP A 42 17.71 5.25 -11.37
N PRO A 43 17.24 5.33 -10.11
CA PRO A 43 15.94 4.78 -9.73
C PRO A 43 14.78 5.43 -10.49
N TYR A 44 14.88 6.74 -10.79
CA TYR A 44 13.81 7.49 -11.44
C TYR A 44 13.44 6.91 -12.80
N THR A 45 14.45 6.58 -13.61
CA THR A 45 14.22 5.98 -14.93
C THR A 45 13.98 4.48 -14.85
N THR A 46 14.69 3.77 -13.95
CA THR A 46 14.71 2.30 -13.93
C THR A 46 13.46 1.69 -13.31
N CYS A 47 12.91 2.35 -12.27
CA CYS A 47 11.80 1.83 -11.48
C CYS A 47 10.46 2.39 -11.94
N LYS A 48 10.42 3.40 -12.82
CA LYS A 48 9.17 4.02 -13.27
C LYS A 48 8.15 2.99 -13.78
N GLY A 49 6.98 2.98 -13.17
CA GLY A 49 5.87 2.05 -13.45
C GLY A 49 6.12 0.63 -12.96
N LYS A 50 7.14 0.41 -12.11
CA LYS A 50 7.45 -0.88 -11.51
C LYS A 50 7.14 -0.85 -10.03
N THR A 51 6.76 -2.01 -9.52
CA THR A 51 6.58 -2.23 -8.09
C THR A 51 7.94 -2.25 -7.38
N VAL A 52 8.01 -1.50 -6.29
CA VAL A 52 9.14 -1.44 -5.37
C VAL A 52 8.63 -1.86 -3.99
N ARG A 53 9.24 -2.89 -3.41
CA ARG A 53 8.97 -3.31 -2.04
C ARG A 53 9.54 -2.29 -1.07
N CYS A 54 8.70 -1.76 -0.21
CA CYS A 54 9.06 -0.76 0.78
C CYS A 54 8.44 -1.07 2.14
N GLU A 55 8.75 -0.25 3.14
CA GLU A 55 7.98 -0.29 4.39
C GLU A 55 6.74 0.58 4.29
N TYR A 56 5.70 0.21 5.02
CA TYR A 56 4.43 0.92 5.06
C TYR A 56 4.61 2.39 5.48
N SER A 57 5.56 2.72 6.35
CA SER A 57 5.86 4.12 6.70
C SER A 57 6.36 4.96 5.51
N GLN A 58 6.86 4.34 4.43
CA GLN A 58 7.42 5.04 3.27
C GLN A 58 6.37 5.42 2.20
N ILE A 59 5.15 4.85 2.28
CA ILE A 59 4.08 5.19 1.34
C ILE A 59 3.41 6.54 1.70
N PHE A 60 3.65 7.05 2.91
CA PHE A 60 3.13 8.34 3.39
C PHE A 60 4.13 9.48 3.18
N TYR A 61 3.64 10.70 2.97
CA TYR A 61 4.46 11.91 3.12
C TYR A 61 4.74 12.22 4.59
N PRO A 62 5.87 12.88 4.92
CA PRO A 62 6.18 13.32 6.29
C PRO A 62 5.13 14.22 6.93
N ASP A 63 4.32 14.93 6.12
CA ASP A 63 3.25 15.82 6.55
C ASP A 63 1.84 15.24 6.36
N SER A 64 1.72 13.96 5.97
CA SER A 64 0.43 13.26 5.86
C SER A 64 -0.32 13.37 7.19
N GLN A 65 -1.56 13.84 7.13
CA GLN A 65 -2.41 13.94 8.31
C GLN A 65 -3.25 12.68 8.41
N MET A 66 -3.03 11.88 9.45
CA MET A 66 -3.81 10.67 9.71
C MET A 66 -4.44 10.73 11.09
N LEU A 67 -5.75 10.52 11.16
CA LEU A 67 -6.50 10.47 12.42
C LEU A 67 -7.24 9.15 12.52
N LEU A 68 -6.88 8.33 13.52
CA LEU A 68 -7.56 7.06 13.80
C LEU A 68 -9.06 7.29 14.09
N CYS A 69 -9.92 6.58 13.37
CA CYS A 69 -11.37 6.71 13.46
C CYS A 69 -12.06 5.36 13.17
N ASN A 70 -11.88 4.37 14.04
CA ASN A 70 -12.44 3.03 13.83
C ASN A 70 -13.97 2.96 13.82
N ASP A 71 -14.65 3.97 14.37
CA ASP A 71 -16.11 4.06 14.36
C ASP A 71 -16.68 4.64 13.05
N ILE A 72 -15.83 4.98 12.06
CA ILE A 72 -16.26 5.69 10.85
C ILE A 72 -17.34 4.94 10.05
N ALA A 73 -17.28 3.61 9.97
CA ALA A 73 -18.30 2.79 9.31
C ALA A 73 -19.67 2.83 10.02
N SER A 74 -19.70 3.19 11.32
CA SER A 74 -20.94 3.44 12.05
C SER A 74 -21.43 4.89 11.91
N VAL A 75 -20.52 5.83 11.58
CA VAL A 75 -20.85 7.23 11.34
C VAL A 75 -21.45 7.41 9.96
N ASP A 76 -20.83 6.81 8.95
CA ASP A 76 -21.28 6.82 7.56
C ASP A 76 -21.74 5.42 7.14
N GLY A 77 -23.07 5.23 7.13
CA GLY A 77 -23.67 3.94 6.78
C GLY A 77 -23.48 3.52 5.33
N ASN A 78 -23.02 4.42 4.45
CA ASN A 78 -22.76 4.15 3.04
C ASN A 78 -21.25 4.13 2.74
N LEU A 79 -20.38 4.10 3.75
CA LEU A 79 -18.93 4.20 3.56
C LEU A 79 -18.40 3.18 2.54
N TYR A 80 -18.85 1.93 2.62
CA TYR A 80 -18.40 0.85 1.75
C TYR A 80 -18.91 0.99 0.30
N ASP A 81 -19.99 1.72 0.07
CA ASP A 81 -20.48 2.03 -1.28
C ASP A 81 -19.61 3.09 -1.97
N ASN A 82 -18.82 3.86 -1.19
CA ASN A 82 -17.97 4.94 -1.63
C ASN A 82 -16.48 4.53 -1.68
N LEU A 83 -16.21 3.32 -2.17
CA LEU A 83 -14.86 2.83 -2.44
C LEU A 83 -14.23 3.60 -3.61
N GLU A 84 -13.07 4.18 -3.37
CA GLU A 84 -12.31 4.97 -4.36
C GLU A 84 -11.08 4.22 -4.89
N SER A 85 -10.53 3.25 -4.14
CA SER A 85 -9.37 2.44 -4.52
C SER A 85 -9.24 1.19 -3.65
N GLY A 86 -8.49 0.20 -4.16
CA GLY A 86 -8.32 -1.11 -3.56
C GLY A 86 -9.54 -2.02 -3.77
N GLU A 87 -9.52 -3.17 -3.10
CA GLU A 87 -10.60 -4.17 -3.17
C GLU A 87 -11.10 -4.52 -1.76
N LEU A 88 -12.37 -4.93 -1.66
CA LEU A 88 -12.97 -5.37 -0.41
C LEU A 88 -13.06 -6.89 -0.28
N TYR A 89 -12.69 -7.60 -1.34
CA TYR A 89 -12.77 -9.05 -1.44
C TYR A 89 -11.52 -9.59 -2.12
N ARG A 90 -11.10 -10.79 -1.75
CA ARG A 90 -10.16 -11.60 -2.51
C ARG A 90 -10.94 -12.67 -3.24
N TYR A 91 -10.54 -12.98 -4.46
CA TYR A 91 -11.20 -13.94 -5.32
C TYR A 91 -10.32 -15.16 -5.51
N TYR A 92 -10.92 -16.35 -5.52
CA TYR A 92 -10.20 -17.60 -5.63
C TYR A 92 -10.81 -18.49 -6.73
N ASP A 93 -9.93 -19.10 -7.52
CA ASP A 93 -10.30 -20.09 -8.53
C ASP A 93 -10.78 -21.42 -7.92
N ALA A 94 -11.19 -22.36 -8.77
CA ALA A 94 -11.65 -23.69 -8.35
C ALA A 94 -10.58 -24.51 -7.59
N ASP A 95 -9.30 -24.21 -7.79
CA ASP A 95 -8.16 -24.86 -7.15
C ASP A 95 -7.73 -24.16 -5.83
N GLY A 96 -8.37 -23.02 -5.51
CA GLY A 96 -8.10 -22.22 -4.32
C GLY A 96 -6.91 -21.26 -4.46
N ASN A 97 -6.48 -20.94 -5.68
CA ASN A 97 -5.47 -19.90 -5.92
C ASN A 97 -6.16 -18.54 -6.02
N GLU A 98 -5.52 -17.50 -5.45
CA GLU A 98 -5.99 -16.12 -5.58
C GLU A 98 -5.87 -15.67 -7.05
N VAL A 99 -6.93 -15.03 -7.54
CA VAL A 99 -7.07 -14.53 -8.92
C VAL A 99 -7.67 -13.12 -8.90
N ASP A 100 -7.55 -12.42 -10.03
CA ASP A 100 -8.10 -11.07 -10.17
C ASP A 100 -9.64 -11.10 -10.21
N ALA A 101 -10.29 -10.01 -9.81
CA ALA A 101 -11.76 -9.89 -9.80
C ALA A 101 -12.43 -10.10 -11.17
N ASP A 102 -11.68 -9.81 -12.25
CA ASP A 102 -12.12 -9.94 -13.64
C ASP A 102 -11.90 -11.36 -14.22
N ASP A 103 -11.24 -12.25 -13.47
CA ASP A 103 -10.97 -13.64 -13.87
C ASP A 103 -12.10 -14.61 -13.43
N ASP A 104 -12.00 -15.87 -13.85
CA ASP A 104 -12.98 -16.93 -13.54
C ASP A 104 -12.79 -17.43 -12.10
N TRP A 105 -13.49 -16.81 -11.14
CA TRP A 105 -13.47 -17.15 -9.72
C TRP A 105 -14.69 -17.98 -9.30
N GLU A 106 -14.51 -18.82 -8.29
CA GLU A 106 -15.56 -19.70 -7.74
C GLU A 106 -15.88 -19.36 -6.27
N ASN A 107 -14.98 -18.65 -5.58
CA ASN A 107 -15.19 -18.18 -4.21
C ASN A 107 -14.64 -16.77 -4.03
N GLU A 108 -15.25 -16.01 -3.11
CA GLU A 108 -14.77 -14.71 -2.66
C GLU A 108 -14.70 -14.69 -1.13
N GLU A 109 -13.69 -14.02 -0.58
CA GLU A 109 -13.55 -13.80 0.87
C GLU A 109 -13.40 -12.31 1.16
N PRO A 110 -14.14 -11.75 2.14
CA PRO A 110 -14.02 -10.34 2.48
C PRO A 110 -12.64 -10.05 3.10
N ILE A 111 -12.04 -8.94 2.68
CA ILE A 111 -10.79 -8.44 3.25
C ILE A 111 -11.08 -7.82 4.63
N GLU A 112 -10.32 -8.26 5.63
CA GLU A 112 -10.44 -7.74 6.99
C GLU A 112 -9.73 -6.38 7.11
N ILE A 113 -10.51 -5.34 7.44
CA ILE A 113 -9.98 -4.02 7.77
C ILE A 113 -9.88 -3.89 9.30
N TYR A 114 -8.65 -3.77 9.80
CA TYR A 114 -8.38 -3.70 11.24
C TYR A 114 -8.53 -2.29 11.80
N GLN A 115 -8.20 -1.27 10.99
CA GLN A 115 -8.20 0.12 11.42
C GLN A 115 -8.64 1.05 10.31
N TYR A 116 -9.29 2.14 10.68
CA TYR A 116 -9.68 3.21 9.77
C TYR A 116 -9.00 4.51 10.16
N TYR A 117 -8.46 5.21 9.17
CA TYR A 117 -7.85 6.52 9.36
C TYR A 117 -8.52 7.55 8.46
N LEU A 118 -8.96 8.67 9.04
CA LEU A 118 -9.27 9.86 8.25
C LEU A 118 -7.96 10.44 7.74
N ILE A 119 -7.90 10.69 6.43
CA ILE A 119 -6.71 11.21 5.76
C ILE A 119 -7.05 12.45 4.93
N ASP A 120 -6.04 13.29 4.71
CA ASP A 120 -6.17 14.39 3.78
C ASP A 120 -6.18 13.90 2.31
N ARG A 121 -6.72 14.73 1.42
CA ARG A 121 -6.88 14.37 0.00
C ARG A 121 -5.54 14.14 -0.71
N ALA A 122 -4.48 14.85 -0.36
CA ALA A 122 -3.19 14.68 -1.03
C ALA A 122 -2.57 13.32 -0.68
N THR A 123 -2.72 12.89 0.58
CA THR A 123 -2.37 11.53 1.01
C THR A 123 -3.21 10.49 0.27
N ALA A 124 -4.53 10.71 0.18
CA ALA A 124 -5.43 9.78 -0.52
C ALA A 124 -5.05 9.60 -2.00
N GLU A 125 -4.90 10.68 -2.77
CA GLU A 125 -4.55 10.59 -4.19
C GLU A 125 -3.21 9.88 -4.40
N ARG A 126 -2.22 10.11 -3.54
CA ARG A 126 -0.95 9.40 -3.60
C ARG A 126 -1.12 7.89 -3.45
N LEU A 127 -1.89 7.45 -2.46
CA LEU A 127 -2.12 6.02 -2.25
C LEU A 127 -2.84 5.42 -3.46
N LYS A 128 -3.91 6.07 -3.94
CA LYS A 128 -4.64 5.62 -5.15
C LYS A 128 -3.76 5.51 -6.40
N GLU A 129 -2.77 6.40 -6.55
CA GLU A 129 -1.88 6.41 -7.72
C GLU A 129 -0.78 5.35 -7.67
N HIS A 130 -0.39 4.90 -6.47
CA HIS A 130 0.86 4.18 -6.27
C HIS A 130 0.76 2.90 -5.46
N THR A 131 -0.39 2.60 -4.88
CA THR A 131 -0.63 1.40 -4.06
C THR A 131 -2.03 0.87 -4.30
N ASP A 132 -2.28 -0.37 -3.86
CA ASP A 132 -3.60 -1.00 -3.89
C ASP A 132 -4.33 -0.86 -2.53
N GLU A 133 -3.97 0.16 -1.75
CA GLU A 133 -4.58 0.40 -0.44
C GLU A 133 -6.07 0.73 -0.57
N ILE A 134 -6.83 0.31 0.44
CA ILE A 134 -8.28 0.52 0.46
C ILE A 134 -8.57 1.97 0.85
N ILE A 135 -9.06 2.75 -0.11
CA ILE A 135 -9.43 4.15 0.10
C ILE A 135 -10.93 4.31 -0.09
N PHE A 136 -11.60 4.91 0.88
CA PHE A 136 -12.99 5.32 0.79
C PHE A 136 -13.11 6.85 0.81
N TYR A 137 -14.26 7.34 0.40
CA TYR A 137 -14.68 8.71 0.64
C TYR A 137 -15.91 8.75 1.56
N CYS A 138 -15.80 9.47 2.67
CA CYS A 138 -16.91 9.68 3.60
C CYS A 138 -17.62 10.99 3.24
N GLU A 139 -18.78 10.88 2.59
CA GLU A 139 -19.57 12.05 2.16
C GLU A 139 -20.06 12.88 3.35
N MET A 140 -20.36 12.25 4.49
CA MET A 140 -20.87 12.93 5.68
C MET A 140 -19.86 13.88 6.31
N LEU A 141 -18.57 13.54 6.23
CA LEU A 141 -17.47 14.32 6.79
C LEU A 141 -16.70 15.12 5.73
N ASP A 142 -16.95 14.86 4.44
CA ASP A 142 -16.17 15.39 3.32
C ASP A 142 -14.67 15.10 3.46
N LEU A 143 -14.34 13.83 3.80
CA LEU A 143 -12.97 13.37 4.07
C LEU A 143 -12.71 11.99 3.47
N CYS A 144 -11.45 11.73 3.11
CA CYS A 144 -10.99 10.42 2.67
C CYS A 144 -10.70 9.52 3.88
N VAL A 145 -10.87 8.22 3.69
CA VAL A 145 -10.67 7.20 4.74
C VAL A 145 -9.76 6.10 4.19
N LEU A 146 -8.66 5.82 4.88
CA LEU A 146 -7.81 4.66 4.64
C LEU A 146 -8.28 3.49 5.50
N GLY A 147 -8.53 2.34 4.87
CA GLY A 147 -8.76 1.05 5.53
C GLY A 147 -7.47 0.22 5.58
N VAL A 148 -6.92 0.00 6.77
CA VAL A 148 -5.67 -0.74 6.98
C VAL A 148 -5.94 -2.23 7.17
N THR A 149 -5.28 -3.07 6.38
CA THR A 149 -5.52 -4.52 6.29
C THR A 149 -4.49 -5.39 7.01
N HIS A 150 -3.52 -4.78 7.72
CA HIS A 150 -2.51 -5.49 8.49
C HIS A 150 -2.64 -5.24 10.01
N TRP A 151 -2.16 -6.20 10.80
CA TRP A 151 -2.17 -6.14 12.26
C TRP A 151 -0.80 -5.71 12.80
N GLY A 152 -0.74 -4.56 13.49
CA GLY A 152 0.50 -4.08 14.09
C GLY A 152 0.48 -2.59 14.42
N ILE A 153 1.38 -2.17 15.32
CA ILE A 153 1.48 -0.76 15.78
C ILE A 153 2.63 -0.02 15.07
N GLY A 154 3.56 -0.77 14.45
CA GLY A 154 4.65 -0.21 13.66
C GLY A 154 4.22 -0.08 12.22
N TRP A 155 4.14 1.15 11.74
CA TRP A 155 4.13 1.45 10.30
C TRP A 155 5.53 1.14 9.72
N ASP A 156 6.55 1.18 10.59
CA ASP A 156 7.88 0.65 10.35
C ASP A 156 7.87 -0.88 10.49
N TYR A 157 8.72 -1.57 9.72
CA TYR A 157 8.85 -3.05 9.68
C TYR A 157 7.69 -3.84 9.04
N VAL A 158 6.65 -3.16 8.56
CA VAL A 158 5.59 -3.80 7.75
C VAL A 158 5.94 -3.59 6.29
N GLU A 159 6.17 -4.67 5.55
CA GLU A 159 6.44 -4.59 4.11
C GLU A 159 5.16 -4.32 3.33
N THR A 160 5.27 -3.52 2.28
CA THR A 160 4.22 -3.25 1.30
C THR A 160 4.85 -2.97 -0.07
N ASP A 161 3.99 -2.84 -1.07
CA ASP A 161 4.34 -2.62 -2.46
C ASP A 161 3.95 -1.19 -2.88
N PHE A 162 4.86 -0.52 -3.60
CA PHE A 162 4.64 0.80 -4.16
C PHE A 162 5.03 0.84 -5.63
N VAL A 163 4.10 1.26 -6.50
CA VAL A 163 4.34 1.48 -7.93
C VAL A 163 5.06 2.81 -8.11
N TYR A 164 6.33 2.79 -8.53
CA TYR A 164 7.22 3.96 -8.59
C TYR A 164 6.93 4.95 -9.73
#